data_AF-A0A3D0VY38-F1
#
_entry.id   AF-A0A3D0VY38-F1
#
_cell.length_a   1.000
_cell.length_b   1.000
_cell.length_c   1.000
_cell.angle_alpha   90.00
_cell.angle_beta   90.00
_cell.angle_gamma   90.00
#
_symmetry.space_group_name_H-M   'P 1'
#
loop_
_entity.id
_entity.type
_entity.pdbx_description
1 polymer ?
#
loop_
_entity_poly.entity_id
_entity_poly.type
_entity_poly.pdbx_seq_one_letter_code
_entity_poly.pdbx_strand_id
1 'polypeptide(L)'
;ATGLIRTTKEAMDAHPDSLMWKLTAENGGRVSGRTAFQAAKQGDAAAQAAVDTFIGQLGYGLANIINILAPEVLVIGGGVSNEGENLLRPLVESVRPQLYVRVPEKQTRIVLATLGNDAGLIGAAFLNRAR
;
A
#
# COMPACT_ATOMS: atom_id res chain seq x y z
N ALA A 1 -6.39 -0.46 3.95
CA ALA A 1 -6.80 0.77 3.23
C ALA A 1 -7.07 1.97 4.14
N THR A 2 -7.42 1.77 5.42
CA THR A 2 -7.77 2.88 6.34
C THR A 2 -6.71 3.99 6.45
N GLY A 3 -5.42 3.63 6.52
CA GLY A 3 -4.33 4.61 6.55
C GLY A 3 -4.31 5.52 5.32
N LEU A 4 -4.39 4.93 4.12
CA LEU A 4 -4.45 5.67 2.87
C LEU A 4 -5.70 6.57 2.77
N ILE A 5 -6.87 6.07 3.18
CA ILE A 5 -8.11 6.86 3.19
C ILE A 5 -7.96 8.08 4.10
N ARG A 6 -7.33 7.92 5.27
CA ARG A 6 -7.05 9.03 6.19
C ARG A 6 -6.12 10.05 5.55
N THR A 7 -4.97 9.63 5.02
CA THR A 7 -4.02 10.53 4.33
C THR A 7 -4.63 11.22 3.11
N THR A 8 -5.50 10.52 2.38
CA THR A 8 -6.24 11.10 1.24
C THR A 8 -7.16 12.22 1.70
N LYS A 9 -7.93 12.02 2.77
CA LYS A 9 -8.82 13.05 3.33
C LYS A 9 -8.05 14.26 3.84
N GLU A 10 -6.97 14.04 4.58
CA GLU A 10 -6.09 15.11 5.07
C GLU A 10 -5.56 15.97 3.90
N ALA A 11 -5.16 15.34 2.79
CA ALA A 11 -4.72 16.05 1.59
C ALA A 11 -5.87 16.76 0.87
N MET A 12 -7.06 16.16 0.80
CA MET A 12 -8.24 16.81 0.22
C MET A 12 -8.64 18.08 0.96
N ASP A 13 -8.61 18.07 2.30
CA ASP A 13 -8.94 19.22 3.14
C ASP A 13 -7.92 20.36 2.95
N ALA A 14 -6.65 20.03 2.73
CA ALA A 14 -5.58 21.01 2.45
C ALA A 14 -5.61 21.54 1.01
N HIS A 15 -6.20 20.81 0.06
CA HIS A 15 -6.20 21.11 -1.37
C HIS A 15 -7.62 21.03 -1.97
N PRO A 16 -8.43 22.09 -1.82
CA PRO A 16 -9.81 22.13 -2.33
C PRO A 16 -9.93 22.00 -3.87
N ASP A 17 -8.85 22.29 -4.60
CA ASP A 17 -8.73 22.24 -6.06
C ASP A 17 -8.32 20.85 -6.60
N SER A 18 -8.02 19.90 -5.71
CA SER A 18 -7.61 18.55 -6.10
C SER A 18 -8.69 17.77 -6.86
N LEU A 19 -8.29 17.00 -7.87
CA LEU A 19 -9.10 16.01 -8.59
C LEU A 19 -9.67 14.93 -7.67
N MET A 20 -9.09 14.73 -6.48
CA MET A 20 -9.61 13.80 -5.46
C MET A 20 -11.06 14.13 -5.06
N TRP A 21 -11.45 15.41 -5.03
CA TRP A 21 -12.84 15.81 -4.76
C TRP A 21 -13.80 15.36 -5.86
N LYS A 22 -13.41 15.59 -7.12
CA LYS A 22 -14.19 15.15 -8.29
C LYS A 22 -14.36 13.63 -8.32
N LEU A 23 -13.27 12.89 -8.16
CA LEU A 23 -13.29 11.42 -8.16
C LEU A 23 -14.10 10.87 -6.98
N THR A 24 -14.08 11.55 -5.83
CA THR A 24 -14.91 11.16 -4.67
C THR A 24 -16.39 11.36 -4.98
N ALA A 25 -16.79 12.46 -5.63
CA ALA A 25 -18.16 12.70 -6.04
C ALA A 25 -18.65 11.64 -7.04
N GLU A 26 -17.83 11.28 -8.03
CA GLU A 26 -18.13 10.23 -9.01
C GLU A 26 -18.28 8.83 -8.36
N ASN A 27 -17.60 8.61 -7.23
CA ASN A 27 -17.68 7.37 -6.44
C ASN A 27 -18.72 7.44 -5.30
N GLY A 28 -19.83 8.17 -5.51
CA GLY A 28 -20.93 8.25 -4.54
C GLY A 28 -20.59 8.97 -3.24
N GLY A 29 -19.65 9.92 -3.29
CA GLY A 29 -19.23 10.74 -2.15
C GLY A 29 -18.31 10.03 -1.15
N ARG A 30 -17.80 8.84 -1.47
CA ARG A 30 -16.96 8.05 -0.56
C ARG A 30 -15.52 8.00 -1.03
N VAL A 31 -14.62 8.56 -0.20
CA VAL A 31 -13.18 8.41 -0.38
C VAL A 31 -12.80 6.93 -0.22
N SER A 32 -12.09 6.40 -1.22
CA SER A 32 -11.64 5.00 -1.23
C SER A 32 -10.11 4.94 -1.28
N GLY A 33 -9.54 3.76 -1.04
CA GLY A 33 -8.10 3.54 -1.22
C GLY A 33 -7.61 3.70 -2.66
N ARG A 34 -8.51 3.89 -3.64
CA ARG A 34 -8.15 4.14 -5.04
C ARG A 34 -8.11 5.62 -5.39
N THR A 35 -8.77 6.46 -4.60
CA THR A 35 -9.00 7.89 -4.92
C THR A 35 -7.69 8.64 -5.14
N ALA A 36 -6.75 8.56 -4.19
CA ALA A 36 -5.46 9.23 -4.31
C ALA A 36 -4.61 8.66 -5.48
N PHE A 37 -4.55 7.34 -5.64
CA PHE A 37 -3.82 6.73 -6.76
C PHE A 37 -4.41 7.09 -8.14
N GLN A 38 -5.73 7.17 -8.26
CA GLN A 38 -6.39 7.57 -9.50
C GLN A 38 -6.14 9.05 -9.83
N ALA A 39 -6.24 9.94 -8.84
CA ALA A 39 -5.93 11.35 -9.01
C ALA A 39 -4.45 11.55 -9.37
N ALA A 40 -3.53 10.86 -8.69
CA ALA A 40 -2.10 10.92 -8.97
C ALA A 40 -1.78 10.47 -10.41
N LYS A 41 -2.42 9.39 -10.90
CA LYS A 41 -2.31 8.93 -12.30
C LYS A 41 -2.79 9.98 -13.31
N GLN A 42 -3.69 10.88 -12.91
CA GLN A 42 -4.18 11.99 -13.74
C GLN A 42 -3.33 13.27 -13.60
N GLY A 43 -2.19 13.20 -12.89
CA GLY A 43 -1.27 14.33 -12.73
C GLY A 43 -1.59 15.26 -11.56
N ASP A 44 -2.47 14.85 -10.65
CA ASP A 44 -2.77 15.63 -9.44
C ASP A 44 -1.59 15.57 -8.45
N ALA A 45 -0.94 16.72 -8.24
CA ALA A 45 0.23 16.84 -7.36
C ALA A 45 -0.12 16.61 -5.88
N ALA A 46 -1.28 17.07 -5.41
CA ALA A 46 -1.72 16.85 -4.03
C ALA A 46 -1.99 15.38 -3.77
N ALA A 47 -2.58 14.68 -4.74
CA ALA A 47 -2.80 13.25 -4.67
C ALA A 47 -1.48 12.45 -4.72
N GLN A 48 -0.53 12.86 -5.56
CA GLN A 48 0.80 12.24 -5.60
C GLN A 48 1.49 12.39 -4.24
N ALA A 49 1.47 13.58 -3.64
CA ALA A 49 2.03 13.81 -2.30
C ALA A 49 1.34 12.95 -1.21
N ALA A 50 0.03 12.75 -1.30
CA ALA A 50 -0.71 11.87 -0.39
C ALA A 50 -0.29 10.40 -0.56
N VAL A 51 -0.10 9.93 -1.81
CA VAL A 51 0.42 8.60 -2.10
C VAL A 51 1.83 8.44 -1.54
N ASP A 52 2.73 9.38 -1.80
CA ASP A 52 4.12 9.33 -1.34
C ASP A 52 4.21 9.29 0.18
N THR A 53 3.38 10.09 0.86
CA THR A 53 3.26 10.09 2.33
C THR A 53 2.81 8.72 2.84
N PHE A 54 1.79 8.13 2.23
CA PHE A 54 1.30 6.81 2.59
C PHE A 54 2.37 5.72 2.35
N ILE A 55 3.05 5.75 1.20
CA ILE A 55 4.13 4.82 0.85
C ILE A 55 5.26 4.92 1.86
N GLY A 56 5.69 6.13 2.21
CA GLY A 56 6.77 6.33 3.19
C GLY A 56 6.40 5.77 4.56
N GLN A 57 5.20 6.09 5.07
CA GLN A 57 4.71 5.58 6.35
C GLN A 57 4.62 4.05 6.37
N LEU A 58 4.08 3.45 5.31
CA LEU A 58 4.02 2.00 5.17
C LEU A 58 5.44 1.41 5.09
N GLY A 59 6.33 2.03 4.33
CA GLY A 59 7.71 1.61 4.14
C GLY A 59 8.49 1.55 5.46
N TYR A 60 8.36 2.57 6.32
CA TYR A 60 8.96 2.55 7.67
C TYR A 60 8.47 1.35 8.50
N GLY A 61 7.15 1.10 8.50
CA GLY A 61 6.57 -0.04 9.21
C GLY A 61 7.11 -1.38 8.70
N LEU A 62 7.19 -1.55 7.38
CA LEU A 62 7.71 -2.77 6.77
C LEU A 62 9.20 -2.97 7.02
N ALA A 63 10.01 -1.92 6.92
CA ALA A 63 11.44 -1.98 7.19
C ALA A 63 11.72 -2.48 8.61
N ASN A 64 10.95 -1.99 9.60
CA ASN A 64 11.05 -2.47 10.97
C ASN A 64 10.74 -3.96 11.09
N ILE A 65 9.65 -4.43 10.47
CA ILE A 65 9.28 -5.86 10.49
C ILE A 65 10.37 -6.71 9.83
N ILE A 66 10.90 -6.27 8.68
CA ILE A 66 11.95 -6.99 7.95
C ILE A 66 13.23 -7.06 8.78
N ASN A 67 13.65 -5.95 9.38
CA ASN A 67 14.86 -5.91 10.20
C ASN A 67 14.76 -6.78 11.47
N ILE A 68 13.56 -6.97 12.03
CA ILE A 68 13.34 -7.78 13.23
C ILE A 68 13.22 -9.27 12.90
N LEU A 69 12.43 -9.62 11.87
CA LEU A 69 12.05 -11.01 11.59
C LEU A 69 12.89 -11.66 10.49
N ALA A 70 13.54 -10.87 9.64
CA ALA A 70 14.28 -11.32 8.46
C ALA A 70 13.56 -12.42 7.63
N PRO A 71 12.27 -12.25 7.27
CA PRO A 71 11.53 -13.28 6.55
C PRO A 71 12.02 -13.40 5.10
N GLU A 72 11.90 -14.58 4.50
CA GLU A 72 12.22 -14.75 3.07
C GLU A 72 11.22 -13.99 2.17
N VAL A 73 9.96 -13.95 2.58
CA VAL A 73 8.86 -13.33 1.83
C VAL A 73 7.96 -12.52 2.77
N LEU A 74 7.60 -11.31 2.35
CA LEU A 74 6.60 -10.46 2.99
C LEU A 74 5.48 -10.19 1.99
N VAL A 75 4.25 -10.58 2.34
CA VAL A 75 3.09 -10.46 1.45
C VAL A 75 2.22 -9.27 1.86
N ILE A 76 1.94 -8.38 0.92
CA ILE A 76 1.03 -7.23 1.11
C ILE A 76 -0.34 -7.58 0.54
N GLY A 77 -1.34 -7.65 1.42
CA GLY A 77 -2.73 -7.91 1.06
C GLY A 77 -3.68 -6.75 1.32
N GLY A 78 -4.98 -7.05 1.23
CA GLY A 78 -6.08 -6.10 1.41
C GLY A 78 -6.27 -5.17 0.21
N GLY A 79 -7.35 -4.38 0.20
CA GLY A 79 -7.78 -3.66 -1.00
C GLY A 79 -6.78 -2.66 -1.61
N VAL A 80 -5.69 -2.30 -0.92
CA VAL A 80 -4.63 -1.44 -1.47
C VAL A 80 -3.68 -2.20 -2.40
N SER A 81 -3.51 -3.52 -2.21
CA SER A 81 -2.67 -4.35 -3.08
C SER A 81 -3.18 -4.40 -4.52
N ASN A 82 -4.45 -4.05 -4.75
CA ASN A 82 -5.04 -3.93 -6.07
C ASN A 82 -4.40 -2.84 -6.95
N GLU A 83 -3.64 -1.91 -6.36
CA GLU A 83 -2.89 -0.91 -7.14
C GLU A 83 -1.67 -1.50 -7.88
N GLY A 84 -1.31 -2.75 -7.60
CA GLY A 84 -0.30 -3.49 -8.35
C GLY A 84 1.07 -2.82 -8.26
N GLU A 85 1.73 -2.67 -9.40
CA GLU A 85 3.04 -2.00 -9.51
C GLU A 85 3.04 -0.53 -9.08
N ASN A 86 1.88 0.14 -9.09
CA ASN A 86 1.79 1.52 -8.58
C ASN A 86 1.98 1.59 -7.07
N LEU A 87 1.73 0.48 -6.35
CA LEU A 87 2.05 0.34 -4.93
C LEU A 87 3.42 -0.33 -4.76
N LEU A 88 3.63 -1.48 -5.41
CA LEU A 88 4.74 -2.38 -5.08
C LEU A 88 6.10 -1.73 -5.35
N ARG A 89 6.29 -1.15 -6.54
CA ARG A 89 7.58 -0.55 -6.92
C ARG A 89 8.00 0.60 -5.99
N PRO A 90 7.20 1.68 -5.79
CA PRO A 90 7.61 2.77 -4.91
C PRO A 90 7.75 2.32 -3.45
N LEU A 91 6.98 1.32 -3.02
CA LEU A 91 7.11 0.76 -1.67
C LEU A 91 8.45 0.03 -1.47
N VAL A 92 8.85 -0.81 -2.43
CA VAL A 92 10.15 -1.49 -2.39
C VAL A 92 11.29 -0.47 -2.39
N GLU A 93 11.20 0.56 -3.23
CA GLU A 93 12.17 1.67 -3.28
C GLU A 93 12.26 2.43 -1.95
N SER A 94 11.12 2.66 -1.30
CA SER A 94 11.06 3.30 0.03
C SER A 94 11.66 2.44 1.14
N VAL A 95 11.46 1.12 1.11
CA VAL A 95 11.92 0.18 2.15
C VAL A 95 13.42 -0.10 2.04
N ARG A 96 13.92 -0.33 0.83
CA ARG A 96 15.30 -0.77 0.57
C ARG A 96 16.41 0.01 1.30
N PRO A 97 16.41 1.37 1.35
CA PRO A 97 17.47 2.11 2.02
C PRO A 97 17.50 1.90 3.54
N GLN A 98 16.41 1.40 4.13
CA GLN A 98 16.21 1.24 5.57
C GLN A 98 16.63 -0.15 6.09
N LEU A 99 16.97 -1.08 5.20
CA LEU A 99 17.31 -2.47 5.57
C LEU A 99 18.77 -2.60 6.00
N TYR A 100 19.01 -3.37 7.08
CA TYR A 100 20.38 -3.67 7.54
C TYR A 100 21.09 -4.67 6.65
N VAL A 101 20.36 -5.69 6.17
CA VAL A 101 20.90 -6.68 5.25
C VAL A 101 20.93 -6.09 3.83
N ARG A 102 22.14 -5.81 3.34
CA ARG A 102 22.37 -5.26 1.99
C ARG A 102 22.78 -6.29 0.95
N VAL A 103 22.78 -7.56 1.34
CA VAL A 103 23.13 -8.70 0.51
C VAL A 103 21.91 -9.12 -0.31
N PRO A 104 21.89 -8.96 -1.66
CA PRO A 104 20.70 -9.14 -2.49
C PRO A 104 19.99 -10.49 -2.30
N GLU A 105 20.74 -11.58 -2.23
CA GLU A 105 20.21 -12.95 -2.08
C GLU A 105 19.60 -13.22 -0.70
N LYS A 106 19.84 -12.36 0.28
CA LYS A 106 19.27 -12.43 1.63
C LYS A 106 18.19 -11.37 1.88
N GLN A 107 17.80 -10.61 0.86
CA GLN A 107 16.74 -9.61 1.02
C GLN A 107 15.37 -10.26 1.02
N THR A 108 14.53 -9.85 1.98
CA THR A 108 13.11 -10.20 2.00
C THR A 108 12.44 -9.79 0.69
N ARG A 109 11.75 -10.73 0.05
CA ARG A 109 10.95 -10.47 -1.14
C ARG A 109 9.61 -9.89 -0.74
N ILE A 110 9.34 -8.65 -1.10
CA ILE A 110 8.02 -8.02 -0.92
C ILE A 110 7.16 -8.35 -2.14
N VAL A 111 5.99 -8.95 -1.92
CA VAL A 111 5.07 -9.38 -2.99
C VAL A 111 3.63 -9.00 -2.67
N LEU A 112 2.77 -8.94 -3.68
CA LEU A 112 1.33 -8.70 -3.48
C LEU A 112 0.57 -10.02 -3.30
N ALA A 113 -0.44 -10.01 -2.43
CA ALA A 113 -1.33 -11.15 -2.25
C ALA A 113 -2.12 -11.42 -3.54
N THR A 114 -2.12 -12.66 -4.00
CA THR A 114 -2.83 -13.09 -5.22
C THR A 114 -4.24 -13.60 -4.95
N LEU A 115 -4.51 -14.07 -3.73
CA LEU A 115 -5.81 -14.65 -3.34
C LEU A 115 -6.84 -13.60 -2.89
N GLY A 116 -6.46 -12.33 -2.83
CA GLY A 116 -7.37 -11.22 -2.51
C GLY A 116 -8.20 -11.46 -1.24
N ASN A 117 -9.51 -11.27 -1.36
CA ASN A 117 -10.46 -11.42 -0.25
C ASN A 117 -10.65 -12.88 0.19
N ASP A 118 -10.33 -13.85 -0.67
CA ASP A 118 -10.49 -15.27 -0.39
C ASP A 118 -9.34 -15.85 0.44
N ALA A 119 -8.24 -15.10 0.60
CA ALA A 119 -7.06 -15.53 1.35
C ALA A 119 -7.40 -16.03 2.76
N GLY A 120 -8.30 -15.34 3.46
CA GLY A 120 -8.73 -15.73 4.81
C GLY A 120 -9.56 -17.01 4.83
N LEU A 121 -10.51 -17.15 3.90
CA LEU A 121 -11.36 -18.34 3.80
C LEU A 121 -10.56 -19.58 3.40
N ILE A 122 -9.68 -19.44 2.40
CA ILE A 122 -8.78 -20.51 1.96
C ILE A 122 -7.85 -20.90 3.12
N GLY A 123 -7.24 -19.93 3.80
CA GLY A 123 -6.40 -20.19 4.96
C GLY A 123 -7.13 -20.98 6.05
N ALA A 124 -8.36 -20.59 6.38
CA ALA A 124 -9.19 -21.28 7.35
C ALA A 124 -9.50 -22.74 6.95
N ALA A 125 -9.82 -22.99 5.68
CA ALA A 125 -10.07 -24.34 5.17
C ALA A 125 -8.83 -25.26 5.28
N PHE A 126 -7.63 -24.68 5.15
CA PHE A 126 -6.36 -25.42 5.23
C PHE A 126 -5.75 -25.44 6.63
N LEU A 127 -6.35 -24.78 7.62
CA LEU A 127 -5.76 -24.64 8.96
C LEU A 127 -5.45 -25.99 9.62
N ASN A 128 -6.33 -26.99 9.44
CA ASN A 128 -6.11 -28.35 9.97
C ASN A 128 -5.07 -29.17 9.19
N ARG A 129 -4.64 -28.71 8.00
CA ARG A 129 -3.61 -29.36 7.18
C ARG A 129 -2.21 -28.79 7.41
N ALA A 130 -2.08 -27.69 8.16
CA ALA A 130 -0.80 -27.01 8.41
C ALA A 130 0.06 -27.66 9.52
N ARG A 131 -0.09 -28.98 9.74
CA ARG A 131 0.68 -29.73 10.74
C ARG A 131 1.96 -30.28 10.16
#